data_AF-A0AAD1ZZV8-F1
#
_entry.id   AF-A0AAD1ZZV8-F1
#
_cell.length_a   1.000
_cell.length_b   1.000
_cell.length_c   1.000
_cell.angle_alpha   90.00
_cell.angle_beta   90.00
_cell.angle_gamma   90.00
#
_symmetry.space_group_name_H-M   'P 1'
#
loop_
_entity.id
_entity.type
_entity.pdbx_description
1 polymer ?
#
loop_
_entity_poly.entity_id
_entity_poly.type
_entity_poly.pdbx_seq_one_letter_code
_entity_poly.pdbx_strand_id
1 'polypeptide(L)'
;MAAKGKGIEPAFPVDIINRLLTSRHLSTVRQVQMSENEIRTLCIASREIFLSQPNLLELEAPIKICGNIHVAALIGDKILCMHGGLSPDLHNFDQIKNMPRPTDVPDSGLLCNLLW
;
A
#
# COMPACT_ATOMS: atom_id res chain seq x y z
N MET A 1 -4.82 6.20 -17.25
CA MET A 1 -3.40 5.87 -17.54
C MET A 1 -2.95 4.98 -16.40
N ALA A 2 -2.89 3.66 -16.60
CA ALA A 2 -2.48 2.72 -15.57
C ALA A 2 -1.13 3.15 -14.98
N ALA A 3 -1.01 3.15 -13.65
CA ALA A 3 0.27 3.32 -12.99
C ALA A 3 1.22 2.25 -13.55
N LYS A 4 2.06 2.64 -14.51
CA LYS A 4 3.14 1.80 -15.04
C LYS A 4 3.99 1.45 -13.83
N GLY A 5 3.87 0.21 -13.37
CA GLY A 5 4.79 -0.33 -12.38
C GLY A 5 6.19 -0.09 -12.90
N LYS A 6 6.94 0.78 -12.22
CA LYS A 6 8.39 0.85 -12.41
C LYS A 6 8.87 -0.60 -12.27
N GLY A 7 9.59 -1.09 -13.28
CA GLY A 7 10.18 -2.42 -13.24
C GLY A 7 10.87 -2.60 -11.90
N ILE A 8 10.65 -3.75 -11.26
CA ILE A 8 11.26 -4.08 -9.97
C ILE A 8 12.77 -3.95 -10.18
N GLU A 9 13.36 -2.93 -9.57
CA GLU A 9 14.80 -2.70 -9.59
C GLU A 9 15.53 -4.01 -9.21
N PRO A 10 16.66 -4.34 -9.86
CA PRO A 10 17.37 -5.62 -9.68
C PRO A 10 17.91 -5.87 -8.25
N ALA A 11 17.66 -4.97 -7.30
CA ALA A 11 18.02 -5.09 -5.88
C ALA A 11 16.85 -5.54 -4.96
N PHE A 12 15.64 -5.74 -5.48
CA PHE A 12 14.54 -6.20 -4.64
C PHE A 12 14.77 -7.65 -4.19
N PRO A 13 14.67 -7.99 -2.89
CA PRO A 13 15.01 -9.31 -2.38
C PRO A 13 13.91 -10.33 -2.65
N VAL A 14 13.72 -10.66 -3.93
CA VAL A 14 12.70 -11.59 -4.42
C VAL A 14 12.87 -12.98 -3.79
N ASP A 15 14.11 -13.37 -3.49
CA ASP A 15 14.42 -14.61 -2.79
C ASP A 15 13.81 -14.65 -1.37
N ILE A 16 13.87 -13.55 -0.62
CA ILE A 16 13.27 -13.42 0.72
C ILE A 16 11.75 -13.55 0.61
N ILE A 17 11.13 -12.88 -0.39
CA ILE A 17 9.69 -12.98 -0.61
C ILE A 17 9.27 -14.42 -0.94
N ASN A 18 10.00 -15.10 -1.81
CA ASN A 18 9.70 -16.49 -2.17
C ASN A 18 9.80 -17.42 -0.96
N ARG A 19 10.79 -17.22 -0.07
CA ARG A 19 10.90 -17.96 1.20
C ARG A 19 9.68 -17.72 2.11
N LEU A 20 9.24 -16.47 2.24
CA LEU A 20 8.05 -16.13 3.02
C LEU A 20 6.78 -16.76 2.44
N LEU A 21 6.60 -16.71 1.12
CA LEU A 21 5.42 -17.25 0.43
C LEU A 21 5.37 -18.79 0.42
N THR A 22 6.51 -19.47 0.58
CA THR A 22 6.57 -20.94 0.67
C THR A 22 5.71 -21.48 1.81
N SER A 23 5.51 -20.70 2.89
CA SER A 23 4.66 -21.08 4.03
C SER A 23 3.16 -21.15 3.69
N ARG A 24 2.72 -20.50 2.60
CA ARG A 24 1.29 -20.34 2.23
C ARG A 24 0.63 -21.64 1.80
N HIS A 25 1.39 -22.62 1.33
CA HIS A 25 0.89 -23.89 0.77
C HIS A 25 1.04 -25.07 1.73
N LEU A 26 1.53 -24.83 2.95
CA LEU A 26 1.74 -25.87 3.95
C LEU A 26 0.60 -25.83 4.97
N SER A 27 0.03 -27.00 5.25
CA SER A 27 -0.99 -27.21 6.29
C SER A 27 -0.48 -26.96 7.71
N THR A 28 0.83 -26.75 7.88
CA THR A 28 1.48 -26.48 9.15
C THR A 28 2.28 -25.18 9.07
N VAL A 29 2.09 -24.27 10.03
CA VAL A 29 2.84 -23.02 10.15
C VAL A 29 4.33 -23.34 10.34
N ARG A 30 5.15 -23.09 9.31
CA ARG A 30 6.59 -23.26 9.37
C ARG A 30 7.24 -21.91 9.69
N GLN A 31 8.04 -21.85 10.76
CA GLN A 31 8.89 -20.68 11.00
C GLN A 31 9.90 -20.53 9.87
N VAL A 32 9.90 -19.36 9.23
CA VAL A 32 10.93 -18.98 8.26
C VAL A 32 12.02 -18.24 9.03
N GLN A 33 13.23 -18.80 9.07
CA GLN A 33 14.38 -18.13 9.67
C GLN A 33 14.83 -16.97 8.77
N MET A 34 15.00 -15.78 9.34
CA MET A 34 15.52 -14.60 8.64
C MET A 34 16.49 -13.83 9.55
N SER A 35 17.58 -13.35 8.97
CA SER A 35 18.52 -12.46 9.65
C SER A 35 17.97 -11.03 9.77
N GLU A 36 18.49 -10.26 10.72
CA GLU A 36 18.12 -8.84 10.88
C GLU A 36 18.38 -8.05 9.59
N ASN A 37 19.47 -8.34 8.89
CA ASN A 37 19.83 -7.64 7.65
C ASN A 37 18.82 -7.91 6.52
N GLU A 38 18.34 -9.15 6.41
CA GLU A 38 17.28 -9.53 5.46
C GLU A 38 15.97 -8.81 5.77
N ILE A 39 15.57 -8.77 7.05
CA ILE A 39 14.38 -8.03 7.51
C ILE A 39 14.51 -6.56 7.17
N ARG A 40 15.65 -5.94 7.50
CA ARG A 40 15.92 -4.53 7.27
C ARG A 40 15.88 -4.19 5.78
N THR A 41 16.50 -5.01 4.94
CA THR A 41 16.52 -4.84 3.48
C THR A 41 15.10 -4.89 2.91
N LEU A 42 14.31 -5.89 3.32
CA LEU A 42 12.91 -6.03 2.89
C LEU A 42 12.08 -4.81 3.29
N CYS A 43 12.21 -4.33 4.53
CA CYS A 43 11.48 -3.16 5.03
C CYS A 43 11.87 -1.87 4.28
N ILE A 44 13.17 -1.64 4.04
CA ILE A 44 13.66 -0.46 3.32
C ILE A 44 13.13 -0.47 1.88
N ALA A 45 13.30 -1.58 1.17
CA ALA A 45 12.85 -1.70 -0.22
C ALA A 45 11.32 -1.56 -0.33
N SER A 46 10.57 -2.18 0.60
CA SER A 46 9.11 -2.05 0.64
C SER A 46 8.69 -0.59 0.88
N ARG A 47 9.35 0.10 1.82
CA ARG A 47 9.10 1.51 2.11
C ARG A 47 9.27 2.39 0.88
N GLU A 48 10.33 2.19 0.10
CA GLU A 48 10.57 2.97 -1.13
C GLU A 48 9.48 2.75 -2.18
N ILE A 49 9.11 1.49 -2.41
CA ILE A 49 8.01 1.14 -3.32
C ILE A 49 6.73 1.83 -2.87
N PHE A 50 6.35 1.67 -1.60
CA PHE A 50 5.15 2.27 -1.07
C PHE A 50 5.20 3.79 -1.19
N LEU A 51 6.29 4.46 -0.81
CA LEU A 51 6.44 5.92 -0.90
C LEU A 51 6.37 6.46 -2.32
N SER A 52 6.80 5.68 -3.31
CA SER A 52 6.74 6.06 -4.72
C SER A 52 5.32 6.02 -5.31
N GLN A 53 4.40 5.31 -4.66
CA GLN A 53 3.01 5.21 -5.10
C GLN A 53 2.21 6.44 -4.68
N PRO A 54 1.22 6.87 -5.50
CA PRO A 54 0.37 8.00 -5.17
C PRO A 54 -0.53 7.67 -3.98
N ASN A 55 -0.99 8.72 -3.28
CA ASN A 55 -1.92 8.57 -2.16
C ASN A 55 -3.29 8.03 -2.62
N LEU A 56 -3.75 8.43 -3.80
CA LEU A 56 -4.94 7.86 -4.45
C LEU A 56 -4.51 6.91 -5.58
N LEU A 57 -4.73 5.61 -5.38
CA LEU A 57 -4.52 4.61 -6.42
C LEU A 57 -5.70 4.59 -7.39
N GLU A 58 -5.44 4.66 -8.70
CA GLU A 58 -6.45 4.50 -9.73
C GLU A 58 -6.35 3.08 -10.32
N LEU A 59 -7.40 2.26 -10.13
CA LEU A 59 -7.41 0.82 -10.43
C LEU A 59 -8.60 0.45 -11.31
N GLU A 60 -8.47 -0.63 -12.09
CA GLU A 60 -9.52 -1.15 -12.95
C GLU A 60 -10.00 -2.54 -12.49
N ALA A 61 -11.27 -2.85 -12.76
CA ALA A 61 -11.84 -4.16 -12.48
C ALA A 61 -11.40 -5.23 -13.51
N PRO A 62 -11.36 -6.53 -13.16
CA PRO A 62 -11.70 -7.12 -11.87
C PRO A 62 -10.54 -7.06 -10.84
N ILE A 63 -10.85 -6.64 -9.61
CA ILE A 63 -9.89 -6.60 -8.49
C ILE A 63 -10.53 -7.19 -7.24
N LYS A 64 -9.74 -7.95 -6.46
CA LYS A 64 -10.12 -8.37 -5.12
C LYS A 64 -9.62 -7.33 -4.11
N ILE A 65 -10.56 -6.66 -3.44
CA ILE A 65 -10.26 -5.67 -2.42
C ILE A 65 -10.06 -6.39 -1.07
N CYS A 66 -8.95 -6.11 -0.39
CA CYS A 66 -8.65 -6.59 0.96
C CYS A 66 -8.43 -5.37 1.87
N GLY A 67 -8.84 -5.43 3.14
CA GLY A 67 -9.06 -4.29 4.04
C GLY A 67 -7.88 -3.35 4.38
N ASN A 68 -6.69 -3.60 3.85
CA ASN A 68 -5.51 -2.75 4.04
C ASN A 68 -5.04 -2.28 2.66
N ILE A 69 -5.68 -1.22 2.17
CA ILE A 69 -5.23 -0.48 1.00
C ILE A 69 -4.40 0.73 1.45
N HIS A 70 -3.83 1.47 0.50
CA HIS A 70 -3.18 2.77 0.73
C HIS A 70 -4.15 3.81 1.33
N VAL A 71 -3.82 5.10 1.30
CA VAL A 71 -4.72 6.16 1.81
C VAL A 71 -6.12 6.04 1.19
N ALA A 72 -6.22 5.92 -0.14
CA ALA A 72 -7.47 5.58 -0.82
C ALA A 72 -7.20 4.94 -2.20
N ALA A 73 -8.22 4.29 -2.75
CA ALA A 73 -8.22 3.78 -4.12
C ALA A 73 -9.52 4.12 -4.84
N LEU A 74 -9.45 4.59 -6.09
CA LEU A 74 -10.57 4.79 -6.98
C LEU A 74 -10.61 3.65 -8.01
N ILE A 75 -11.70 2.89 -8.02
CA ILE A 75 -11.88 1.72 -8.89
C ILE A 75 -12.85 2.06 -10.00
N GLY A 76 -12.37 1.96 -11.25
CA GLY A 76 -13.13 2.20 -12.47
C GLY A 76 -13.88 3.54 -12.47
N ASP A 77 -13.26 4.58 -11.90
CA ASP A 77 -13.81 5.93 -11.71
C ASP A 77 -15.17 6.00 -11.00
N LYS A 78 -15.55 4.95 -10.26
CA LYS A 78 -16.90 4.80 -9.70
C LYS A 78 -16.91 4.51 -8.20
N ILE A 79 -15.95 3.73 -7.73
CA ILE A 79 -15.93 3.24 -6.35
C ILE A 79 -14.69 3.78 -5.65
N LEU A 80 -14.89 4.66 -4.67
CA LEU A 80 -13.83 5.10 -3.77
C LEU A 80 -13.73 4.14 -2.59
N CYS A 81 -12.58 3.55 -2.40
CA CYS A 81 -12.22 2.71 -1.27
C CYS A 81 -11.25 3.46 -0.36
N MET A 82 -11.46 3.35 0.94
CA MET A 82 -10.62 3.91 2.00
C MET A 82 -10.71 3.02 3.23
N HIS A 83 -9.79 3.19 4.18
CA HIS A 83 -9.76 2.34 5.37
C HIS A 83 -10.85 2.74 6.36
N GLY A 84 -10.96 4.03 6.65
CA GLY A 84 -11.97 4.63 7.52
C GLY A 84 -13.21 5.06 6.75
N GLY A 85 -13.51 6.36 6.80
CA GLY A 85 -14.70 6.96 6.19
C GLY A 85 -14.45 8.22 5.37
N LEU A 86 -15.53 8.76 4.83
CA LEU A 86 -15.50 10.05 4.14
C LEU A 86 -15.26 11.18 5.14
N SER A 87 -14.50 12.19 4.70
CA SER A 87 -14.29 13.42 5.45
C SER A 87 -15.24 14.52 4.96
N PRO A 88 -15.77 15.38 5.84
CA PRO A 88 -16.46 16.61 5.40
C PRO A 88 -15.54 17.56 4.62
N ASP A 89 -14.22 17.45 4.81
CA ASP A 89 -13.22 18.26 4.12
C ASP A 89 -12.88 17.71 2.72
N LEU A 90 -13.44 16.56 2.32
CA LEU A 90 -13.20 15.96 1.02
C LEU A 90 -14.15 16.54 -0.03
N HIS A 91 -13.67 17.52 -0.79
CA HIS A 91 -14.42 18.17 -1.87
C HIS A 91 -13.98 17.69 -3.25
N ASN A 92 -12.73 17.26 -3.40
CA ASN A 92 -12.20 16.70 -4.64
C ASN A 92 -11.04 15.73 -4.37
N PHE A 93 -10.71 14.90 -5.36
CA PHE A 93 -9.66 13.89 -5.24
C PHE A 93 -8.24 14.46 -5.28
N ASP A 94 -8.04 15.68 -5.77
CA ASP A 94 -6.72 16.32 -5.76
C ASP A 94 -6.25 16.58 -4.32
N GLN A 95 -7.18 16.76 -3.37
CA GLN A 95 -6.85 16.87 -1.95
C GLN A 95 -6.19 15.59 -1.41
N ILE A 96 -6.61 14.41 -1.88
CA ILE A 96 -5.97 13.14 -1.51
C ILE A 96 -4.64 12.99 -2.25
N LYS A 97 -4.63 13.24 -3.56
CA LYS A 97 -3.43 13.11 -4.41
C LYS A 97 -2.26 13.96 -3.92
N ASN A 98 -2.53 15.17 -3.42
CA ASN A 98 -1.53 16.15 -3.01
C ASN A 98 -1.17 16.11 -1.51
N MET A 99 -1.66 15.13 -0.74
CA MET A 99 -1.28 15.02 0.68
C MET A 99 0.24 14.85 0.82
N PRO A 100 0.86 15.53 1.81
CA PRO A 100 2.28 15.39 2.06
C PRO A 100 2.59 13.95 2.50
N ARG A 101 3.71 13.42 2.00
CA ARG A 101 4.20 12.09 2.36
C ARG A 101 5.73 12.07 2.37
N PRO A 102 6.38 11.47 3.39
CA PRO A 102 5.80 10.87 4.59
C PRO A 102 5.23 11.90 5.58
N THR A 103 4.18 11.53 6.30
CA THR A 103 3.59 12.35 7.37
C THR A 103 3.06 11.43 8.46
N ASP A 104 3.09 11.92 9.70
CA ASP A 104 2.30 11.32 10.78
C ASP A 104 0.82 11.63 10.57
N VAL A 105 -0.06 10.74 11.05
CA VAL A 105 -1.51 10.94 10.95
C VAL A 105 -1.92 11.97 12.01
N PRO A 106 -2.55 13.10 11.63
CA PRO A 106 -2.99 14.11 12.58
C PRO A 106 -4.19 13.61 13.40
N ASP A 107 -4.47 14.27 14.53
CA ASP A 107 -5.63 13.93 15.39
C ASP A 107 -6.99 14.28 14.74
N SER A 108 -7.00 15.12 13.69
CA SER A 108 -8.21 15.54 12.98
C SER A 108 -7.92 15.93 11.52
N GLY A 109 -8.99 16.13 10.74
CA GLY A 109 -8.92 16.57 9.35
C GLY A 109 -8.95 15.42 8.34
N LEU A 110 -8.71 15.75 7.06
CA LEU A 110 -8.93 14.83 5.95
C LEU A 110 -8.20 13.48 6.12
N LEU A 111 -6.87 13.48 6.30
CA LEU A 111 -6.10 12.23 6.42
C LEU A 111 -6.54 11.36 7.61
N CYS A 112 -6.90 11.97 8.75
CA CYS A 112 -7.43 11.26 9.91
C CYS A 112 -8.72 10.52 9.53
N ASN A 113 -9.71 11.24 8.98
CA ASN A 113 -11.00 10.65 8.63
C ASN A 113 -10.91 9.51 7.59
N LEU A 114 -10.00 9.60 6.60
CA LEU A 114 -9.83 8.53 5.61
C LEU A 114 -9.23 7.25 6.20
N LEU A 115 -8.54 7.34 7.35
CA LEU A 115 -7.78 6.25 7.96
C LEU A 115 -8.40 5.68 9.25
N TRP A 116 -9.38 6.33 9.86
CA TRP A 116 -9.99 5.91 11.14
C TRP A 116 -11.48 5.60 11.02
#